data_AF-A0A7V5F1B2-F1
#
_entry.id   AF-A0A7V5F1B2-F1
#
_cell.length_a   1.000
_cell.length_b   1.000
_cell.length_c   1.000
_cell.angle_alpha   90.00
_cell.angle_beta   90.00
_cell.angle_gamma   90.00
#
_symmetry.space_group_name_H-M   'P 1'
#
loop_
_entity.id
_entity.type
_entity.pdbx_description
1 polymer ?
#
loop_
_entity_poly.entity_id
_entity_poly.type
_entity_poly.pdbx_seq_one_letter_code
_entity_poly.pdbx_strand_id
1 'polypeptide(L)'
;MADAGVHLIDLTMGEDPDFLQMNSNGSVRLENLVHKIKTETGLPIMVSPGVISSDMLKRLAEAGADWYACYQETHHRPLFERLRIGQSYDERWQAKKYAQNAGLLIEEGILTGVGETADDILHSLEMMRSLKADQVRIMSFRPQNGIPMSDDLKADDLSEPVTIAVMRLIFPGAMIPASSDVDGPDGLRQRLRAGANVITSLIPPGKGFTGVVTADTDSAQRMPRSIAPVLEHCALEAASAKDYMRWIETRRSQSEFHQKLQDSVC
;
A
#
# COMPACT_ATOMS: atom_id res chain seq x y z
N MET A 1 6.64 13.03 11.81
CA MET A 1 6.48 11.58 11.63
C MET A 1 7.81 10.87 11.83
N ALA A 2 8.90 11.29 11.18
CA ALA A 2 10.22 10.68 11.37
C ALA A 2 10.64 10.55 12.85
N ASP A 3 10.57 11.65 13.62
CA ASP A 3 10.89 11.64 15.06
C ASP A 3 9.94 10.79 15.91
N ALA A 4 8.79 10.37 15.36
CA ALA A 4 7.84 9.49 16.03
C ALA A 4 8.20 8.00 15.88
N GLY A 5 9.31 7.68 15.20
CA GLY A 5 9.82 6.31 15.08
C GLY A 5 9.16 5.46 14.00
N VAL A 6 8.59 6.08 12.97
CA VAL A 6 8.02 5.34 11.82
C VAL A 6 9.14 4.79 10.92
N HIS A 7 8.89 3.64 10.30
CA HIS A 7 9.84 2.97 9.41
C HIS A 7 9.81 3.49 7.98
N LEU A 8 8.70 4.11 7.57
CA LEU A 8 8.44 4.56 6.21
C LEU A 8 7.46 5.75 6.24
N ILE A 9 7.55 6.63 5.24
CA ILE A 9 6.56 7.67 4.96
C ILE A 9 5.85 7.33 3.64
N ASP A 10 4.53 7.20 3.68
CA ASP A 10 3.68 7.03 2.51
C ASP A 10 3.05 8.36 2.09
N LEU A 11 3.38 8.81 0.88
CA LEU A 11 2.81 9.98 0.24
C LEU A 11 1.62 9.55 -0.62
N THR A 12 0.44 9.58 -0.01
CA THR A 12 -0.83 9.24 -0.66
C THR A 12 -1.57 10.48 -1.13
N MET A 13 -2.12 10.43 -2.34
CA MET A 13 -2.90 11.50 -2.92
C MET A 13 -3.88 10.97 -3.97
N GLY A 14 -4.91 11.76 -4.31
CA GLY A 14 -5.68 11.53 -5.53
C GLY A 14 -4.84 11.80 -6.78
N GLU A 15 -5.40 11.55 -7.97
CA GLU A 15 -4.74 11.85 -9.25
C GLU A 15 -4.79 13.35 -9.56
N ASP A 16 -4.15 14.17 -8.72
CA ASP A 16 -4.12 15.63 -8.79
C ASP A 16 -3.09 16.12 -9.83
N PRO A 17 -3.53 16.77 -10.92
CA PRO A 17 -2.64 17.28 -11.95
C PRO A 17 -1.57 18.26 -11.44
N ASP A 18 -1.87 19.05 -10.41
CA ASP A 18 -0.93 20.06 -9.89
C ASP A 18 0.34 19.42 -9.32
N PHE A 19 0.23 18.19 -8.84
CA PHE A 19 1.35 17.44 -8.26
C PHE A 19 2.08 16.56 -9.28
N LEU A 20 1.38 16.15 -10.33
CA LEU A 20 1.85 15.17 -11.30
C LEU A 20 2.39 15.80 -12.59
N GLN A 21 1.93 17.00 -12.95
CA GLN A 21 2.37 17.68 -14.16
C GLN A 21 3.70 18.40 -13.94
N MET A 22 4.49 18.43 -15.01
CA MET A 22 5.72 19.20 -15.07
C MET A 22 5.38 20.69 -15.18
N ASN A 23 5.90 21.49 -14.25
CA ASN A 23 5.76 22.93 -14.33
C ASN A 23 6.69 23.55 -15.39
N SER A 24 6.56 24.86 -15.62
CA SER A 24 7.34 25.62 -16.60
C SER A 24 8.86 25.50 -16.43
N ASN A 25 9.33 25.10 -15.24
CA ASN A 25 10.74 24.98 -14.90
C ASN A 25 11.26 23.54 -15.05
N GLY A 26 10.45 22.63 -15.61
CA GLY A 26 10.84 21.24 -15.82
C GLY A 26 10.76 20.37 -14.56
N SER A 27 10.13 20.85 -13.48
CA SER A 27 10.04 20.14 -12.21
C SER A 27 8.63 19.63 -11.91
N VAL A 28 8.53 18.49 -11.24
CA VAL A 28 7.26 17.93 -10.78
C VAL A 28 7.18 18.05 -9.27
N ARG A 29 6.05 18.52 -8.72
CA ARG A 29 5.95 18.80 -7.27
C ARG A 29 6.09 17.53 -6.43
N LEU A 30 5.50 16.42 -6.87
CA LEU A 30 5.62 15.13 -6.15
C LEU A 30 7.08 14.66 -6.08
N GLU A 31 7.81 14.72 -7.20
CA GLU A 31 9.23 14.38 -7.25
C GLU A 31 10.07 15.26 -6.30
N ASN A 32 9.87 16.58 -6.34
CA ASN A 32 10.57 17.50 -5.43
C ASN A 32 10.27 17.17 -3.95
N LEU A 33 9.02 16.80 -3.64
CA LEU A 33 8.62 16.42 -2.29
C LEU A 33 9.30 15.12 -1.85
N VAL A 34 9.33 14.10 -2.71
CA VAL A 34 10.06 12.84 -2.45
C VAL A 34 11.53 13.13 -2.18
N HIS A 35 12.20 13.88 -3.05
CA HIS A 35 13.62 14.20 -2.90
C HIS A 35 13.91 14.92 -1.59
N LYS A 36 13.07 15.90 -1.24
CA LYS A 36 13.21 16.68 0.00
C LYS A 36 13.03 15.80 1.24
N ILE A 37 11.96 15.01 1.30
CA ILE A 37 11.71 14.11 2.45
C ILE A 37 12.82 13.09 2.57
N LYS A 38 13.31 12.54 1.46
CA LYS A 38 14.39 11.55 1.47
C LYS A 38 15.67 12.14 2.04
N THR A 39 16.02 13.35 1.59
CA THR A 39 17.22 14.07 2.03
C THR A 39 17.13 14.47 3.51
N GLU A 40 15.97 14.94 3.97
CA GLU A 40 15.80 15.43 5.34
C GLU A 40 15.68 14.29 6.36
N THR A 41 15.10 13.16 6.00
CA THR A 41 14.76 12.09 6.96
C THR A 41 15.58 10.82 6.80
N GLY A 42 16.10 10.54 5.60
CA GLY A 42 16.73 9.26 5.25
C GLY A 42 15.79 8.05 5.26
N LEU A 43 14.50 8.24 5.56
CA LEU A 43 13.54 7.14 5.66
C LEU A 43 13.16 6.58 4.28
N PRO A 44 12.75 5.31 4.21
CA PRO A 44 12.02 4.79 3.07
C PRO A 44 10.78 5.61 2.72
N ILE A 45 10.54 5.79 1.43
CA ILE A 45 9.37 6.53 0.93
C ILE A 45 8.51 5.63 0.04
N MET A 46 7.22 5.58 0.35
CA MET A 46 6.19 5.05 -0.55
C MET A 46 5.45 6.19 -1.21
N VAL A 47 5.13 6.02 -2.49
CA VAL A 47 4.25 6.91 -3.23
C VAL A 47 2.98 6.17 -3.64
N SER A 48 1.83 6.80 -3.42
CA SER A 48 0.51 6.25 -3.77
C SER A 48 -0.29 7.26 -4.62
N PRO A 49 0.18 7.63 -5.84
CA PRO A 49 -0.37 8.75 -6.62
C PRO A 49 -1.47 8.36 -7.62
N GLY A 50 -1.91 7.09 -7.65
CA GLY A 50 -2.73 6.55 -8.75
C GLY A 50 -1.89 6.13 -9.95
N VAL A 51 -2.48 6.08 -11.15
CA VAL A 51 -1.75 5.65 -12.36
C VAL A 51 -0.91 6.80 -12.91
N ILE A 52 0.41 6.59 -12.99
CA ILE A 52 1.37 7.57 -13.53
C ILE A 52 2.24 6.96 -14.63
N SER A 53 2.82 7.81 -15.47
CA SER A 53 3.65 7.37 -16.61
C SER A 53 4.93 6.66 -16.16
N SER A 54 5.47 5.80 -17.03
CA SER A 54 6.75 5.12 -16.79
C SER A 54 7.91 6.09 -16.57
N ASP A 55 7.91 7.24 -17.25
CA ASP A 55 8.93 8.27 -17.05
C ASP A 55 8.79 8.94 -15.68
N MET A 56 7.57 9.20 -15.21
CA MET A 56 7.36 9.72 -13.86
C MET A 56 7.78 8.70 -12.79
N LEU A 57 7.51 7.42 -12.99
CA LEU A 57 7.97 6.34 -12.10
C LEU A 57 9.49 6.30 -11.97
N LYS A 58 10.22 6.42 -13.09
CA LYS A 58 11.70 6.52 -13.09
C LYS A 58 12.18 7.74 -12.32
N ARG A 59 11.58 8.90 -12.57
CA ARG A 59 11.94 10.15 -11.88
C ARG A 59 11.70 10.06 -10.37
N LEU A 60 10.62 9.40 -9.93
CA LEU A 60 10.36 9.17 -8.51
C LEU A 60 11.39 8.21 -7.88
N ALA A 61 11.77 7.14 -8.58
CA ALA A 61 12.83 6.24 -8.12
C ALA A 61 14.17 6.99 -7.98
N GLU A 62 14.54 7.80 -8.98
CA GLU A 62 15.75 8.64 -8.97
C GLU A 62 15.71 9.70 -7.85
N ALA A 63 14.53 10.26 -7.56
CA ALA A 63 14.33 11.18 -6.45
C ALA A 63 14.45 10.51 -5.06
N GLY A 64 14.39 9.17 -5.01
CA GLY A 64 14.58 8.39 -3.79
C GLY A 64 13.32 7.74 -3.24
N ALA A 65 12.25 7.60 -4.03
CA ALA A 65 11.14 6.73 -3.70
C ALA A 65 11.61 5.27 -3.66
N ASP A 66 11.12 4.52 -2.68
CA ASP A 66 11.45 3.11 -2.50
C ASP A 66 10.30 2.19 -2.91
N TRP A 67 9.06 2.66 -2.77
CA TRP A 67 7.84 1.91 -3.01
C TRP A 67 6.84 2.64 -3.91
N TYR A 68 6.08 1.88 -4.67
CA TYR A 68 4.91 2.32 -5.42
C TYR A 68 3.69 1.47 -5.03
N ALA A 69 2.65 2.12 -4.54
CA ALA A 69 1.39 1.49 -4.18
C ALA A 69 0.29 1.90 -5.17
N CYS A 70 -0.29 0.92 -5.85
CA CYS A 70 -1.34 1.16 -6.85
C CYS A 70 -2.26 -0.05 -6.99
N TYR A 71 -3.24 -0.13 -6.09
CA TYR A 71 -4.06 -1.33 -5.91
C TYR A 71 -5.03 -1.55 -7.06
N GLN A 72 -5.17 -2.79 -7.51
CA GLN A 72 -6.15 -3.16 -8.52
C GLN A 72 -7.57 -3.15 -7.95
N GLU A 73 -7.75 -3.28 -6.64
CA GLU A 73 -9.02 -3.52 -5.92
C GLU A 73 -9.63 -4.89 -6.17
N THR A 74 -9.54 -5.40 -7.40
CA THR A 74 -9.93 -6.76 -7.76
C THR A 74 -9.29 -7.13 -9.09
N HIS A 75 -8.96 -8.41 -9.27
CA HIS A 75 -8.53 -8.93 -10.57
C HIS A 75 -9.69 -9.47 -11.43
N HIS A 76 -10.92 -9.44 -10.92
CA HIS A 76 -12.12 -9.72 -11.71
C HIS A 76 -12.53 -8.48 -12.53
N ARG A 77 -12.23 -8.48 -13.84
CA ARG A 77 -12.38 -7.31 -14.72
C ARG A 77 -13.77 -6.63 -14.70
N PRO A 78 -14.91 -7.37 -14.76
CA PRO A 78 -16.21 -6.72 -14.67
C PRO A 78 -16.46 -6.01 -13.33
N LEU A 79 -15.92 -6.56 -12.23
CA LEU A 79 -16.02 -5.90 -10.92
C LEU A 79 -15.07 -4.71 -10.81
N PHE A 80 -13.88 -4.79 -11.41
CA PHE A 80 -12.95 -3.67 -11.53
C PHE A 80 -13.60 -2.47 -12.22
N GLU A 81 -14.25 -2.67 -13.37
CA GLU A 81 -14.91 -1.60 -14.13
C GLU A 81 -16.02 -0.91 -13.34
N ARG A 82 -16.72 -1.65 -12.47
CA ARG A 82 -17.73 -1.10 -11.56
C ARG A 82 -17.11 -0.27 -10.44
N LEU A 83 -15.95 -0.68 -9.93
CA LEU A 83 -15.27 -0.02 -8.81
C LEU A 83 -14.45 1.20 -9.26
N ARG A 84 -13.68 1.07 -10.33
CA ARG A 84 -12.78 2.08 -10.88
C ARG A 84 -13.32 2.63 -12.19
N ILE A 85 -14.45 3.33 -12.09
CA ILE A 85 -15.17 3.89 -13.23
C ILE A 85 -14.25 4.79 -14.07
N GLY A 86 -14.15 4.48 -15.36
CA GLY A 86 -13.35 5.26 -16.32
C GLY A 86 -11.85 5.00 -16.27
N GLN A 87 -11.36 4.05 -15.45
CA GLN A 87 -9.96 3.66 -15.43
C GLN A 87 -9.72 2.36 -16.20
N SER A 88 -8.52 2.21 -16.77
CA SER A 88 -8.11 0.99 -17.45
C SER A 88 -7.47 -0.01 -16.48
N TYR A 89 -7.98 -1.23 -16.48
CA TYR A 89 -7.38 -2.35 -15.76
C TYR A 89 -5.92 -2.57 -16.17
N ASP A 90 -5.68 -2.57 -17.48
CA ASP A 90 -4.39 -2.94 -18.06
C ASP A 90 -3.34 -1.84 -17.86
N GLU A 91 -3.72 -0.56 -17.95
CA GLU A 91 -2.79 0.54 -17.66
C GLU A 91 -2.34 0.51 -16.20
N ARG A 92 -3.27 0.28 -15.28
CA ARG A 92 -2.99 0.20 -13.85
C ARG A 92 -2.09 -1.00 -13.51
N TRP A 93 -2.33 -2.15 -14.16
CA TRP A 93 -1.45 -3.31 -14.07
C TRP A 93 -0.06 -3.05 -14.66
N GLN A 94 0.03 -2.42 -15.83
CA GLN A 94 1.30 -2.10 -16.47
C GLN A 94 2.12 -1.06 -15.70
N ALA A 95 1.48 -0.08 -15.05
CA ALA A 95 2.16 0.89 -14.21
C ALA A 95 2.97 0.21 -13.10
N LYS A 96 2.46 -0.87 -12.49
CA LYS A 96 3.19 -1.66 -11.50
C LYS A 96 4.42 -2.36 -12.08
N LYS A 97 4.30 -2.90 -13.30
CA LYS A 97 5.46 -3.49 -14.00
C LYS A 97 6.51 -2.44 -14.37
N TYR A 98 6.10 -1.26 -14.82
CA TYR A 98 7.02 -0.15 -15.05
C TYR A 98 7.70 0.31 -13.77
N ALA A 99 6.99 0.33 -12.64
CA ALA A 99 7.54 0.65 -11.34
C ALA A 99 8.60 -0.39 -10.90
N GLN A 100 8.35 -1.69 -11.09
CA GLN A 100 9.34 -2.75 -10.86
C GLN A 100 10.60 -2.56 -11.71
N ASN A 101 10.41 -2.24 -13.01
CA ASN A 101 11.53 -1.98 -13.92
C ASN A 101 12.33 -0.72 -13.52
N ALA A 102 11.71 0.22 -12.81
CA ALA A 102 12.37 1.39 -12.24
C ALA A 102 13.05 1.09 -10.89
N GLY A 103 12.99 -0.14 -10.38
CA GLY A 103 13.59 -0.57 -9.11
C GLY A 103 12.73 -0.27 -7.87
N LEU A 104 11.45 0.09 -8.06
CA LEU A 104 10.51 0.33 -6.97
C LEU A 104 9.92 -0.99 -6.47
N LEU A 105 9.80 -1.11 -5.16
CA LEU A 105 9.02 -2.18 -4.53
C LEU A 105 7.53 -1.92 -4.71
N ILE A 106 6.73 -2.98 -4.90
CA ILE A 106 5.31 -2.85 -5.22
C ILE A 106 4.44 -3.24 -4.03
N GLU A 107 3.50 -2.35 -3.71
CA GLU A 107 2.32 -2.73 -2.96
C GLU A 107 1.11 -2.94 -3.90
N GLU A 108 0.54 -4.13 -3.82
CA GLU A 108 -0.69 -4.51 -4.51
C GLU A 108 -1.81 -4.77 -3.50
N GLY A 109 -3.06 -4.50 -3.88
CA GLY A 109 -4.19 -4.57 -2.96
C GLY A 109 -5.49 -4.97 -3.62
N ILE A 110 -6.33 -5.66 -2.84
CA ILE A 110 -7.73 -5.91 -3.15
C ILE A 110 -8.68 -5.37 -2.08
N LEU A 111 -9.92 -5.12 -2.48
CA LEU A 111 -11.04 -4.87 -1.58
C LEU A 111 -11.82 -6.17 -1.36
N THR A 112 -12.42 -6.28 -0.17
CA THR A 112 -13.41 -7.31 0.14
C THR A 112 -14.72 -6.70 0.63
N GLY A 113 -15.84 -7.39 0.40
CA GLY A 113 -17.19 -6.88 0.66
C GLY A 113 -17.71 -5.97 -0.44
N VAL A 114 -17.19 -6.12 -1.66
CA VAL A 114 -17.55 -5.33 -2.85
C VAL A 114 -18.36 -6.12 -3.89
N GLY A 115 -18.73 -7.35 -3.55
CA GLY A 115 -19.46 -8.27 -4.43
C GLY A 115 -18.57 -9.29 -5.14
N GLU A 116 -17.35 -9.46 -4.66
CA GLU A 116 -16.43 -10.52 -5.06
C GLU A 116 -16.86 -11.89 -4.50
N THR A 117 -16.53 -12.95 -5.23
CA THR A 117 -16.61 -14.33 -4.75
C THR A 117 -15.28 -14.77 -4.14
N ALA A 118 -15.27 -15.92 -3.45
CA ALA A 118 -14.03 -16.53 -2.96
C ALA A 118 -13.05 -16.86 -4.12
N ASP A 119 -13.56 -17.25 -5.29
CA ASP A 119 -12.75 -17.51 -6.48
C ASP A 119 -12.14 -16.23 -7.04
N ASP A 120 -12.86 -15.10 -6.99
CA ASP A 120 -12.31 -13.79 -7.39
C ASP A 120 -11.18 -13.33 -6.46
N ILE A 121 -11.31 -13.59 -5.16
CA ILE A 121 -10.23 -13.35 -4.18
C ILE A 121 -9.04 -14.24 -4.50
N LEU A 122 -9.26 -15.55 -4.66
CA LEU A 122 -8.17 -16.49 -4.97
C LEU A 122 -7.44 -16.11 -6.26
N HIS A 123 -8.18 -15.79 -7.33
CA HIS A 123 -7.62 -15.31 -8.58
C HIS A 123 -6.79 -14.04 -8.37
N SER A 124 -7.29 -13.11 -7.53
CA SER A 124 -6.55 -11.89 -7.19
C SER A 124 -5.24 -12.19 -6.45
N LEU A 125 -5.23 -13.15 -5.53
CA LEU A 125 -4.00 -13.59 -4.85
C LEU A 125 -3.02 -14.27 -5.83
N GLU A 126 -3.52 -15.03 -6.80
CA GLU A 126 -2.67 -15.59 -7.86
C GLU A 126 -2.03 -14.49 -8.72
N MET A 127 -2.79 -13.44 -9.04
CA MET A 127 -2.28 -12.30 -9.78
C MET A 127 -1.21 -11.54 -8.98
N MET A 128 -1.44 -11.25 -7.70
CA MET A 128 -0.45 -10.67 -6.79
C MET A 128 0.84 -11.51 -6.73
N ARG A 129 0.71 -12.84 -6.69
CA ARG A 129 1.85 -13.76 -6.72
C ARG A 129 2.58 -13.73 -8.06
N SER A 130 1.86 -13.65 -9.18
CA SER A 130 2.45 -13.52 -10.51
C SER A 130 3.23 -12.22 -10.68
N LEU A 131 2.74 -11.13 -10.07
CA LEU A 131 3.42 -9.84 -10.00
C LEU A 131 4.66 -9.88 -9.09
N LYS A 132 4.76 -10.87 -8.20
CA LYS A 132 5.75 -10.94 -7.13
C LYS A 132 5.72 -9.69 -6.24
N ALA A 133 4.52 -9.19 -5.96
CA ALA A 133 4.32 -8.02 -5.10
C ALA A 133 5.07 -8.17 -3.76
N ASP A 134 5.66 -7.07 -3.30
CA ASP A 134 6.53 -7.02 -2.12
C ASP A 134 5.72 -6.82 -0.84
N GLN A 135 4.64 -6.04 -0.95
CA GLN A 135 3.60 -5.88 0.03
C GLN A 135 2.25 -6.22 -0.62
N VAL A 136 1.45 -7.05 0.04
CA VAL A 136 0.14 -7.45 -0.45
C VAL A 136 -0.90 -7.15 0.61
N ARG A 137 -1.99 -6.49 0.21
CA ARG A 137 -3.06 -6.11 1.13
C ARG A 137 -4.44 -6.57 0.71
N ILE A 138 -5.28 -6.69 1.70
CA ILE A 138 -6.72 -6.73 1.56
C ILE A 138 -7.31 -5.71 2.53
N MET A 139 -8.40 -5.07 2.12
CA MET A 139 -9.14 -4.13 2.98
C MET A 139 -10.64 -4.36 2.84
N SER A 140 -11.35 -4.45 3.97
CA SER A 140 -12.81 -4.41 3.95
C SER A 140 -13.31 -3.07 3.42
N PHE A 141 -14.22 -3.13 2.47
CA PHE A 141 -14.93 -1.97 1.98
C PHE A 141 -15.81 -1.38 3.07
N ARG A 142 -15.69 -0.08 3.27
CA ARG A 142 -16.53 0.69 4.18
C ARG A 142 -17.29 1.73 3.36
N PRO A 143 -18.63 1.60 3.25
CA PRO A 143 -19.47 2.57 2.57
C PRO A 143 -19.20 4.01 3.04
N GLN A 144 -19.09 4.93 2.09
CA GLN A 144 -18.92 6.36 2.35
C GLN A 144 -20.18 7.11 1.91
N ASN A 145 -20.50 8.21 2.58
CA ASN A 145 -21.62 9.04 2.16
C ASN A 145 -21.33 9.68 0.79
N GLY A 146 -22.30 9.61 -0.11
CA GLY A 146 -22.21 10.28 -1.42
C GLY A 146 -21.51 9.49 -2.53
N ILE A 147 -21.20 8.20 -2.32
CA ILE A 147 -20.73 7.32 -3.41
C ILE A 147 -21.87 6.41 -3.93
N PRO A 148 -21.86 6.03 -5.22
CA PRO A 148 -22.92 5.20 -5.82
C PRO A 148 -23.14 3.82 -5.17
N MET A 149 -22.18 3.35 -4.37
CA MET A 149 -22.14 1.99 -3.79
C MET A 149 -22.46 1.97 -2.29
N SER A 150 -23.03 3.06 -1.75
CA SER A 150 -23.18 3.26 -0.30
C SER A 150 -24.29 2.42 0.35
N ASP A 151 -25.31 2.01 -0.39
CA ASP A 151 -26.52 1.42 0.21
C ASP A 151 -26.58 -0.13 0.16
N ASP A 152 -25.82 -0.79 -0.72
CA ASP A 152 -26.03 -2.20 -1.07
C ASP A 152 -24.92 -3.18 -0.62
N LEU A 153 -23.79 -2.69 -0.10
CA LEU A 153 -22.62 -3.51 0.19
C LEU A 153 -22.22 -3.45 1.65
N LYS A 154 -22.24 -4.61 2.32
CA LYS A 154 -21.66 -4.81 3.64
C LYS A 154 -20.59 -5.88 3.55
N ALA A 155 -19.37 -5.52 3.93
CA ALA A 155 -18.32 -6.50 4.17
C ALA A 155 -18.71 -7.39 5.35
N ASP A 156 -18.50 -8.70 5.20
CA ASP A 156 -18.48 -9.61 6.34
C ASP A 156 -17.25 -9.26 7.19
N ASP A 157 -17.45 -9.01 8.49
CA ASP A 157 -16.38 -8.61 9.40
C ASP A 157 -15.28 -9.69 9.52
N LEU A 158 -15.55 -10.94 9.16
CA LEU A 158 -14.55 -12.02 9.15
C LEU A 158 -13.80 -12.16 7.81
N SER A 159 -14.25 -11.54 6.72
CA SER A 159 -13.62 -11.78 5.41
C SER A 159 -12.17 -11.31 5.38
N GLU A 160 -11.90 -10.10 5.88
CA GLU A 160 -10.55 -9.52 5.85
C GLU A 160 -9.55 -10.30 6.73
N PRO A 161 -9.79 -10.59 8.02
CA PRO A 161 -8.85 -11.39 8.83
C PRO A 161 -8.62 -12.79 8.27
N VAL A 162 -9.66 -13.47 7.77
CA VAL A 162 -9.50 -14.81 7.17
C VAL A 162 -8.63 -14.74 5.92
N THR A 163 -8.86 -13.76 5.05
CA THR A 163 -8.03 -13.60 3.85
C THR A 163 -6.60 -13.19 4.20
N ILE A 164 -6.36 -12.37 5.22
CA ILE A 164 -5.00 -12.08 5.72
C ILE A 164 -4.26 -13.36 6.12
N ALA A 165 -4.93 -14.30 6.81
CA ALA A 165 -4.34 -15.58 7.17
C ALA A 165 -3.97 -16.43 5.94
N VAL A 166 -4.84 -16.47 4.94
CA VAL A 166 -4.56 -17.13 3.65
C VAL A 166 -3.39 -16.45 2.94
N MET A 167 -3.36 -15.11 2.92
CA MET A 167 -2.26 -14.34 2.33
C MET A 167 -0.94 -14.64 3.02
N ARG A 168 -0.88 -14.74 4.36
CA ARG A 168 0.36 -15.10 5.05
C ARG A 168 0.88 -16.49 4.64
N LEU A 169 -0.01 -17.44 4.38
CA LEU A 169 0.37 -18.78 3.90
C LEU A 169 0.90 -18.76 2.47
N ILE A 170 0.31 -17.94 1.59
CA ILE A 170 0.71 -17.82 0.17
C ILE A 170 1.98 -16.96 0.02
N PHE A 171 2.13 -15.94 0.86
CA PHE A 171 3.17 -14.90 0.78
C PHE A 171 4.01 -14.84 2.07
N PRO A 172 4.73 -15.91 2.43
CA PRO A 172 5.41 -15.99 3.74
C PRO A 172 6.44 -14.87 3.95
N GLY A 173 7.10 -14.41 2.89
CA GLY A 173 8.11 -13.33 2.95
C GLY A 173 7.61 -11.93 2.66
N ALA A 174 6.34 -11.74 2.27
CA ALA A 174 5.81 -10.42 1.93
C ALA A 174 5.38 -9.64 3.18
N MET A 175 5.33 -8.32 3.04
CA MET A 175 4.65 -7.45 3.99
C MET A 175 3.14 -7.56 3.79
N ILE A 176 2.39 -7.67 4.89
CA ILE A 176 0.93 -7.71 4.88
C ILE A 176 0.44 -6.64 5.87
N PRO A 177 -0.24 -5.58 5.39
CA PRO A 177 -0.70 -4.49 6.24
C PRO A 177 -1.82 -4.87 7.21
N ALA A 178 -1.72 -4.32 8.42
CA ALA A 178 -2.81 -4.11 9.35
C ALA A 178 -3.12 -2.61 9.38
N SER A 179 -4.16 -2.19 8.67
CA SER A 179 -4.54 -0.77 8.60
C SER A 179 -5.11 -0.30 9.94
N SER A 180 -4.60 0.81 10.47
CA SER A 180 -5.18 1.50 11.63
C SER A 180 -6.33 2.45 11.27
N ASP A 181 -6.69 2.53 9.99
CA ASP A 181 -7.75 3.40 9.47
C ASP A 181 -9.16 2.86 9.75
N VAL A 182 -9.29 1.60 10.19
CA VAL A 182 -10.58 0.90 10.30
C VAL A 182 -10.62 0.07 11.60
N ASP A 183 -11.81 -0.01 12.23
CA ASP A 183 -12.14 -0.90 13.35
C ASP A 183 -11.32 -0.71 14.64
N GLY A 184 -10.58 0.40 14.74
CA GLY A 184 -9.84 0.79 15.93
C GLY A 184 -8.79 -0.25 16.41
N PRO A 185 -8.39 -0.19 17.69
CA PRO A 185 -7.39 -1.11 18.24
C PRO A 185 -7.77 -2.58 18.13
N ASP A 186 -9.06 -2.92 18.17
CA ASP A 186 -9.55 -4.30 18.16
C ASP A 186 -9.39 -4.92 16.78
N GLY A 187 -9.80 -4.21 15.72
CA GLY A 187 -9.55 -4.66 14.36
C GLY A 187 -8.07 -4.73 14.02
N LEU A 188 -7.26 -3.80 14.54
CA LEU A 188 -5.81 -3.88 14.40
C LEU A 188 -5.23 -5.17 15.01
N ARG A 189 -5.69 -5.55 16.22
CA ARG A 189 -5.27 -6.83 16.85
C ARG A 189 -5.69 -8.04 16.04
N GLN A 190 -6.90 -8.05 15.48
CA GLN A 190 -7.38 -9.16 14.64
C GLN A 190 -6.50 -9.35 13.40
N ARG A 191 -6.19 -8.26 12.68
CA ARG A 191 -5.33 -8.28 11.49
C ARG A 191 -3.91 -8.78 11.82
N LEU A 192 -3.32 -8.30 12.92
CA LEU A 192 -2.01 -8.76 13.38
C LEU A 192 -2.01 -10.26 13.72
N ARG A 193 -3.01 -10.73 14.48
CA ARG A 193 -3.15 -12.16 14.83
C ARG A 193 -3.39 -13.06 13.61
N ALA A 194 -4.02 -12.52 12.56
CA ALA A 194 -4.20 -13.22 11.29
C ALA A 194 -2.91 -13.34 10.47
N GLY A 195 -1.84 -12.62 10.81
CA GLY A 195 -0.55 -12.73 10.12
C GLY A 195 -0.11 -11.45 9.39
N ALA A 196 -0.81 -10.33 9.56
CA ALA A 196 -0.29 -9.03 9.18
C ALA A 196 0.97 -8.66 10.00
N ASN A 197 1.92 -7.96 9.39
CA ASN A 197 3.23 -7.67 9.99
C ASN A 197 3.74 -6.24 9.74
N VAL A 198 2.92 -5.37 9.14
CA VAL A 198 3.19 -3.94 9.05
C VAL A 198 1.94 -3.16 9.43
N ILE A 199 2.08 -2.10 10.22
CA ILE A 199 0.94 -1.26 10.62
C ILE A 199 0.96 -0.01 9.76
N THR A 200 -0.15 0.26 9.08
CA THR A 200 -0.26 1.39 8.14
C THR A 200 -1.29 2.41 8.63
N SER A 201 -1.39 3.51 7.89
CA SER A 201 -2.39 4.56 8.12
C SER A 201 -2.20 5.32 9.45
N LEU A 202 -0.96 5.36 9.96
CA LEU A 202 -0.60 6.24 11.06
C LEU A 202 -0.53 7.69 10.54
N ILE A 203 -1.13 8.64 11.24
CA ILE A 203 -1.18 10.06 10.83
C ILE A 203 -0.70 10.96 11.96
N PRO A 204 0.05 12.06 11.66
CA PRO A 204 0.48 12.97 12.72
C PRO A 204 -0.70 13.82 13.20
N PRO A 205 -0.81 14.07 14.52
CA PRO A 205 -1.97 14.74 15.07
C PRO A 205 -1.89 16.25 14.81
N GLY A 206 -3.05 16.92 14.69
CA GLY A 206 -3.13 18.38 14.61
C GLY A 206 -2.51 19.00 13.34
N LYS A 207 -2.34 18.20 12.28
CA LYS A 207 -1.81 18.66 10.98
C LYS A 207 -2.85 18.64 9.84
N GLY A 208 -4.09 18.24 10.13
CA GLY A 208 -5.18 18.22 9.16
C GLY A 208 -5.09 17.11 8.10
N PHE A 209 -4.21 16.12 8.28
CA PHE A 209 -4.18 14.93 7.45
C PHE A 209 -5.31 13.97 7.84
N THR A 210 -5.86 13.26 6.87
CA THR A 210 -6.95 12.29 7.04
C THR A 210 -6.52 10.91 6.58
N GLY A 211 -7.23 9.89 7.05
CA GLY A 211 -7.22 8.57 6.40
C GLY A 211 -7.97 8.57 5.07
N VAL A 212 -7.97 7.42 4.40
CA VAL A 212 -8.73 7.21 3.15
C VAL A 212 -10.13 6.74 3.47
N VAL A 213 -10.28 5.89 4.50
CA VAL A 213 -11.56 5.30 4.90
C VAL A 213 -12.27 6.17 5.94
N THR A 214 -11.54 6.78 6.87
CA THR A 214 -12.13 7.70 7.85
C THR A 214 -11.67 9.12 7.60
N ALA A 215 -12.64 10.03 7.40
CA ALA A 215 -12.42 11.47 7.32
C ALA A 215 -12.13 12.12 8.69
N ASP A 216 -12.04 11.33 9.78
CA ASP A 216 -11.74 11.85 11.10
C ASP A 216 -10.30 12.37 11.16
N THR A 217 -10.18 13.62 11.59
CA THR A 217 -8.92 14.39 11.64
C THR A 217 -8.26 14.31 13.02
N ASP A 218 -8.95 13.78 14.03
CA ASP A 218 -8.43 13.68 15.39
C ASP A 218 -8.12 12.22 15.76
N SER A 219 -6.83 11.90 15.78
CA SER A 219 -6.37 10.51 15.70
C SER A 219 -5.27 10.21 16.69
N ALA A 220 -5.46 10.60 17.95
CA ALA A 220 -4.55 10.21 19.04
C ALA A 220 -4.28 8.70 19.08
N GLN A 221 -5.20 7.88 18.56
CA GLN A 221 -5.12 6.42 18.43
C GLN A 221 -4.33 5.91 17.21
N ARG A 222 -3.99 6.76 16.23
CA ARG A 222 -3.24 6.42 15.00
C ARG A 222 -1.79 6.93 15.06
N MET A 223 -1.25 6.97 16.27
CA MET A 223 0.11 7.41 16.57
C MET A 223 0.99 6.21 16.92
N PRO A 224 2.30 6.21 16.61
CA PRO A 224 3.19 5.13 17.04
C PRO A 224 3.09 4.78 18.54
N ARG A 225 2.93 5.80 19.41
CA ARG A 225 2.75 5.61 20.86
C ARG A 225 1.47 4.84 21.26
N SER A 226 0.38 4.97 20.50
CA SER A 226 -0.88 4.28 20.79
C SER A 226 -0.89 2.84 20.25
N ILE A 227 0.08 2.49 19.42
CA ILE A 227 0.27 1.14 18.88
C ILE A 227 0.99 0.23 19.87
N ALA A 228 1.87 0.76 20.73
CA ALA A 228 2.65 -0.06 21.66
C ALA A 228 1.81 -1.00 22.54
N PRO A 229 0.68 -0.55 23.16
CA PRO A 229 -0.18 -1.47 23.94
C PRO A 229 -0.84 -2.57 23.09
N VAL A 230 -1.12 -2.29 21.81
CA VAL A 230 -1.70 -3.27 20.88
C VAL A 230 -0.68 -4.37 20.59
N LEU A 231 0.58 -3.99 20.33
CA LEU A 231 1.66 -4.94 20.09
C LEU A 231 1.91 -5.82 21.31
N GLU A 232 1.99 -5.23 22.50
CA GLU A 232 2.18 -5.96 23.76
C GLU A 232 1.05 -6.99 23.98
N HIS A 233 -0.20 -6.60 23.75
CA HIS A 233 -1.34 -7.52 23.86
C HIS A 233 -1.32 -8.66 22.84
N CYS A 234 -0.65 -8.47 21.70
CA CYS A 234 -0.45 -9.50 20.69
C CYS A 234 0.86 -10.30 20.91
N ALA A 235 1.62 -10.02 21.97
CA ALA A 235 2.96 -10.56 22.19
C ALA A 235 3.91 -10.29 21.01
N LEU A 236 3.82 -9.10 20.43
CA LEU A 236 4.64 -8.60 19.34
C LEU A 236 5.50 -7.42 19.80
N GLU A 237 6.57 -7.17 19.07
CA GLU A 237 7.41 -5.98 19.23
C GLU A 237 7.60 -5.27 17.89
N ALA A 238 7.85 -3.96 17.94
CA ALA A 238 8.16 -3.20 16.74
C ALA A 238 9.58 -3.56 16.27
N ALA A 239 9.72 -3.90 14.99
CA ALA A 239 11.02 -4.08 14.37
C ALA A 239 11.85 -2.79 14.45
N SER A 240 13.18 -2.88 14.41
CA SER A 240 14.01 -1.68 14.29
C SER A 240 13.95 -1.11 12.87
N ALA A 241 14.26 0.19 12.71
CA ALA A 241 14.45 0.79 11.38
C ALA A 241 15.51 0.04 10.56
N LYS A 242 16.54 -0.50 11.22
CA LYS A 242 17.60 -1.29 10.58
C LYS A 242 17.08 -2.63 10.04
N ASP A 243 16.17 -3.28 10.76
CA ASP A 243 15.56 -4.55 10.30
C ASP A 243 14.69 -4.31 9.07
N TYR A 244 13.92 -3.21 9.05
CA TYR A 244 13.13 -2.83 7.89
C TYR A 244 14.00 -2.49 6.67
N MET A 245 15.08 -1.72 6.86
CA MET A 245 16.05 -1.43 5.79
C MET A 245 16.70 -2.70 5.24
N ARG A 246 17.13 -3.62 6.13
CA ARG A 246 17.67 -4.92 5.71
C ARG A 246 16.66 -5.74 4.92
N TRP A 247 15.39 -5.70 5.31
CA TRP A 247 14.32 -6.36 4.57
C TRP A 247 14.19 -5.78 3.16
N ILE A 248 14.18 -4.44 3.02
CA ILE A 248 14.14 -3.75 1.71
C ILE A 248 15.33 -4.15 0.83
N GLU A 249 16.54 -4.10 1.37
CA GLU A 249 17.77 -4.47 0.67
C GLU A 249 17.72 -5.92 0.17
N THR A 250 17.33 -6.85 1.05
CA THR A 250 17.17 -8.26 0.70
C THR A 250 16.15 -8.44 -0.42
N ARG A 251 15.04 -7.71 -0.36
CA ARG A 251 13.97 -7.80 -1.36
C ARG A 251 14.42 -7.28 -2.73
N ARG A 252 15.12 -6.15 -2.77
CA ARG A 252 15.72 -5.61 -4.00
C ARG A 252 16.71 -6.59 -4.63
N SER A 253 17.61 -7.16 -3.84
CA SER A 253 18.58 -8.15 -4.34
C SER A 253 17.90 -9.40 -4.92
N GLN A 254 16.80 -9.86 -4.32
CA GLN A 254 16.02 -10.97 -4.88
C GLN A 254 15.40 -10.60 -6.23
N SER A 255 14.83 -9.40 -6.36
CA SER A 255 14.24 -8.93 -7.61
C SER A 255 15.30 -8.81 -8.72
N GLU A 256 16.46 -8.21 -8.44
CA GLU A 256 17.58 -8.11 -9.38
C GLU A 256 18.10 -9.47 -9.84
N PHE A 257 18.23 -10.43 -8.93
CA PHE A 257 18.67 -11.78 -9.26
C PHE A 257 17.69 -12.49 -10.21
N HIS A 258 16.38 -12.35 -9.97
CA HIS A 258 15.37 -12.92 -10.85
C HIS A 258 15.34 -12.24 -12.23
N GLN A 259 15.53 -10.93 -12.29
CA GLN A 259 15.61 -10.21 -13.56
C GLN A 259 16.78 -10.71 -14.41
N LYS A 260 17.98 -10.81 -13.80
CA LYS A 260 19.17 -11.36 -14.48
C LYS A 260 18.97 -12.78 -14.99
N LEU A 261 18.28 -13.63 -14.23
CA LEU A 261 17.95 -14.99 -14.67
C LEU A 261 17.00 -14.99 -15.88
N GLN A 262 15.99 -14.12 -15.90
CA GLN A 262 15.07 -14.01 -17.04
C GLN A 262 15.80 -13.53 -18.30
N ASP A 263 16.66 -12.52 -18.16
CA ASP A 263 17.42 -11.96 -19.28
C ASP A 263 18.50 -12.94 -19.82
N SER A 264 18.92 -13.92 -19.02
CA SER A 264 19.91 -14.94 -19.42
C SER A 264 19.31 -16.15 -20.17
N VAL A 265 17.97 -16.25 -20.22
CA VAL A 265 17.24 -17.37 -20.84
C VAL A 265 16.60 -16.95 -22.18
N CYS A 266 16.71 -15.68 -22.57
CA CYS A 266 16.38 -15.14 -23.89
C CYS A 266 17.64 -14.88 -24.73
#